data_AF-A0A932J9C0-F1
#
_entry.id   AF-A0A932J9C0-F1
#
_cell.length_a   1.000
_cell.length_b   1.000
_cell.length_c   1.000
_cell.angle_alpha   90.00
_cell.angle_beta   90.00
_cell.angle_gamma   90.00
#
_symmetry.space_group_name_H-M   'P 1'
#
loop_
_entity.id
_entity.type
_entity.pdbx_description
1 polymer ?
#
loop_
_entity_poly.entity_id
_entity_poly.type
_entity_poly.pdbx_seq_one_letter_code
_entity_poly.pdbx_strand_id
1 'polypeptide(L)' 'MSQIGVNFKPGDKVIWWKRIPGGDYVYPVAAVVIALTAKRIKIQGDDDGEIVIRFVPPESLQKRESI' A
#
# COMPACT_ATOMS: atom_id res chain seq x y z
N MET A 1 -6.79 6.22 20.50
CA MET A 1 -6.96 6.56 19.06
C MET A 1 -5.66 6.21 18.37
N SER A 2 -5.65 5.20 17.49
CA SER A 2 -4.43 4.72 16.83
C SER A 2 -4.03 5.66 15.68
N GLN A 3 -2.77 6.08 15.70
CA GLN A 3 -2.14 7.07 14.83
C GLN A 3 -1.77 6.47 13.47
N ILE A 4 -2.75 6.08 12.65
CA ILE A 4 -2.49 5.29 11.42
C ILE A 4 -2.11 6.14 10.17
N GLY A 5 -2.06 7.48 10.28
CA GLY A 5 -1.78 8.34 9.12
C GLY A 5 -0.32 8.75 8.87
N VAL A 6 0.60 8.57 9.82
CA VAL A 6 1.76 9.49 9.91
C VAL A 6 3.11 8.89 9.52
N ASN A 7 3.21 7.60 9.15
CA ASN A 7 4.53 6.96 9.13
C ASN A 7 5.06 6.50 7.77
N PHE A 8 4.37 6.68 6.64
CA PHE A 8 4.93 6.27 5.34
C PHE A 8 5.87 7.33 4.77
N LYS A 9 6.92 6.90 4.07
CA LYS A 9 7.79 7.77 3.26
C LYS A 9 8.13 7.11 1.92
N PRO A 10 8.49 7.88 0.88
CA PRO A 10 9.00 7.32 -0.36
C PRO A 10 10.17 6.35 -0.10
N GLY A 11 10.14 5.21 -0.77
CA GLY A 11 11.12 4.13 -0.59
C GLY A 11 10.73 3.06 0.45
N ASP A 12 9.71 3.30 1.28
CA ASP A 12 9.24 2.27 2.22
C ASP A 12 8.72 1.04 1.47
N LYS A 13 9.18 -0.14 1.89
CA LYS A 13 8.62 -1.43 1.46
C LYS A 13 7.36 -1.74 2.28
N VAL A 14 6.26 -2.00 1.59
CA VAL A 14 4.95 -2.21 2.21
C VAL A 14 4.26 -3.43 1.61
N ILE A 15 3.28 -3.95 2.34
CA ILE A 15 2.26 -4.83 1.79
C ILE A 15 1.02 -3.98 1.51
N TRP A 16 0.56 -4.02 0.27
CA TRP A 16 -0.71 -3.47 -0.13
C TRP A 16 -1.78 -4.56 -0.08
N TRP A 17 -2.77 -4.39 0.80
CA TRP A 17 -3.94 -5.25 0.86
C TRP A 17 -4.93 -4.83 -0.22
N LYS A 18 -4.77 -5.40 -1.42
CA LYS A 18 -5.60 -5.10 -2.59
C LYS A 18 -6.98 -5.73 -2.39
N ARG A 19 -8.03 -4.90 -2.46
CA ARG A 19 -9.43 -5.34 -2.48
C ARG A 19 -9.87 -5.59 -3.92
N ILE A 20 -10.49 -6.73 -4.19
CA ILE A 20 -11.10 -7.01 -5.49
C ILE A 20 -12.51 -6.39 -5.52
N PRO A 21 -12.86 -5.60 -6.54
CA PRO A 21 -14.21 -5.07 -6.68
C PRO A 21 -15.25 -6.20 -6.74
N GLY A 22 -16.35 -6.06 -5.98
CA GLY A 22 -17.45 -7.02 -6.00
C GLY A 22 -17.32 -8.20 -5.04
N GLY A 23 -16.32 -8.22 -4.15
CA GLY A 23 -16.22 -9.23 -3.09
C GLY A 23 -15.47 -8.73 -1.85
N ASP A 24 -15.49 -9.54 -0.80
CA ASP A 24 -14.76 -9.28 0.46
C ASP A 24 -13.31 -9.79 0.44
N TYR A 25 -12.87 -10.36 -0.70
CA TYR A 25 -11.54 -10.94 -0.82
C TYR A 25 -10.47 -9.85 -0.88
N VAL A 26 -9.47 -10.00 -0.02
CA VAL A 26 -8.26 -9.18 0.02
C VAL A 26 -7.05 -10.06 -0.11
N TYR A 27 -6.08 -9.63 -0.91
CA TYR A 27 -4.81 -10.34 -1.03
C TYR A 27 -3.62 -9.39 -0.91
N PRO A 28 -2.50 -9.89 -0.36
CA PRO A 28 -1.31 -9.08 -0.13
C PRO A 28 -0.50 -8.93 -1.42
N VAL A 29 -0.19 -7.68 -1.77
CA VAL A 29 0.66 -7.31 -2.90
C VAL A 29 1.92 -6.64 -2.36
N ALA A 30 3.10 -7.10 -2.74
CA ALA A 30 4.34 -6.44 -2.35
C ALA A 30 4.48 -5.11 -3.11
N ALA A 31 4.77 -4.03 -2.40
CA ALA A 31 4.86 -2.70 -3.02
C ALA A 31 5.91 -1.79 -2.36
N VAL A 32 6.24 -0.71 -3.07
CA VAL A 32 7.10 0.37 -2.62
C VAL A 32 6.34 1.68 -2.67
N VAL A 33 6.45 2.49 -1.61
CA VAL A 33 5.89 3.85 -1.59
C VAL A 33 6.69 4.75 -2.52
N ILE A 34 6.00 5.43 -3.43
CA ILE A 34 6.61 6.35 -4.40
C ILE A 34 6.41 7.80 -3.97
N ALA A 35 5.21 8.14 -3.49
CA ALA A 35 4.88 9.49 -3.05
C ALA A 35 3.71 9.48 -2.07
N LEU A 36 3.64 10.52 -1.24
CA LEU A 36 2.50 10.78 -0.37
C LEU A 36 1.69 11.94 -0.92
N THR A 37 0.37 11.86 -0.78
CA THR A 37 -0.56 12.96 -1.04
C THR A 37 -1.43 13.17 0.20
N ALA A 38 -2.23 14.24 0.22
CA ALA A 38 -3.06 14.57 1.37
C ALA A 38 -4.05 13.47 1.81
N LYS A 39 -4.50 12.61 0.88
CA LYS A 39 -5.53 11.58 1.15
C LYS A 39 -5.16 10.15 0.72
N ARG A 40 -4.10 10.00 -0.08
CA ARG A 40 -3.72 8.73 -0.72
C ARG A 40 -2.20 8.60 -0.74
N ILE A 41 -1.73 7.36 -0.80
CA ILE A 41 -0.33 7.03 -0.98
C ILE A 41 -0.16 6.44 -2.38
N LYS A 42 0.79 6.98 -3.15
CA LYS A 42 1.17 6.43 -4.45
C LYS A 42 2.15 5.29 -4.20
N ILE A 43 1.83 4.11 -4.72
CA ILE A 43 2.67 2.91 -4.63
C ILE A 43 3.00 2.38 -6.02
N GLN A 44 4.11 1.66 -6.10
CA GLN A 44 4.43 0.74 -7.18
C GLN A 44 4.38 -0.68 -6.60
N GLY A 45 3.47 -1.52 -7.09
CA GLY A 45 3.30 -2.91 -6.65
C GLY A 45 3.67 -3.90 -7.76
N ASP A 46 4.03 -5.12 -7.36
CA ASP A 46 4.15 -6.29 -8.23
C ASP A 46 2.90 -7.15 -8.03
N ASP A 47 1.96 -7.06 -8.97
CA ASP A 47 0.66 -7.71 -8.95
C ASP A 47 0.66 -8.83 -9.99
N ASP A 48 0.88 -10.06 -9.53
CA ASP A 48 1.00 -11.27 -10.37
C ASP A 48 2.05 -11.16 -11.50
N GLY A 49 3.20 -10.53 -11.22
CA GLY A 49 4.30 -10.35 -12.17
C GLY A 49 4.20 -9.08 -13.01
N GLU A 50 3.12 -8.31 -12.86
CA GLU A 50 2.95 -7.01 -13.51
C GLU A 50 3.23 -5.85 -12.54
N ILE A 51 4.06 -4.91 -12.99
CA ILE A 51 4.33 -3.69 -12.23
C ILE A 51 3.18 -2.70 -12.42
N VAL A 52 2.46 -2.41 -11.33
CA VAL A 52 1.33 -1.48 -11.33
C VAL A 52 1.60 -0.26 -10.46
N ILE A 53 1.16 0.91 -10.93
CA ILE A 53 1.16 2.15 -10.14
C ILE A 53 -0.27 2.46 -9.70
N ARG A 54 -0.48 2.68 -8.40
CA ARG A 54 -1.80 2.96 -7.82
C ARG A 54 -1.74 4.01 -6.72
N PHE A 55 -2.83 4.75 -6.58
CA PHE A 55 -3.10 5.61 -5.43
C PHE A 55 -4.04 4.86 -4.48
N VAL A 56 -3.58 4.58 -3.27
CA VAL A 56 -4.30 3.72 -2.33
C VAL A 56 -4.54 4.43 -0.99
N PRO A 57 -5.62 4.08 -0.26
CA PRO A 57 -5.80 4.54 1.11
C PRO A 57 -4.63 4.10 2.01
N PRO A 58 -4.15 4.94 2.94
CA PRO A 58 -3.16 4.53 3.94
C PRO A 58 -3.58 3.28 4.73
N GLU A 59 -4.87 3.15 5.03
CA GLU A 59 -5.45 1.99 5.74
C GLU A 59 -5.39 0.67 4.95
N SER A 60 -5.08 0.72 3.64
CA SER A 60 -4.84 -0.49 2.84
C SER A 60 -3.38 -0.92 2.83
N LEU A 61 -2.49 -0.19 3.51
CA LEU A 61 -1.06 -0.47 3.55
C LEU A 61 -0.63 -0.95 4.93
N GLN A 62 0.25 -1.95 4.93
CA GLN A 62 0.97 -2.41 6.11
C GLN A 62 2.46 -2.25 5.86
N LYS A 63 3.17 -1.62 6.80
CA LYS A 63 4.63 -1.59 6.73
C LYS A 63 5.19 -2.99 6.90
N ARG A 64 6.19 -3.32 6.09
CA ARG A 64 7.03 -4.49 6.37
C ARG A 64 8.05 -4.03 7.41
N GLU A 65 7.83 -4.39 8.67
CA GLU A 65 8.81 -4.10 9.72
C GLU A 65 10.13 -4.79 9.34
N SER A 66 11.22 -4.03 9.39
CA SER A 66 12.56 -4.61 9.39
C SER A 66 12.75 -5.28 10.74
N ILE A 67 12.93 -6.59 10.73
CA ILE A 67 13.39 -7.38 11.88
C ILE A 67 14.82 -6.94 12.22
#